data_AF-A0A369JFH3-F1
#
_entry.id   AF-A0A369JFH3-F1
#
_cell.length_a   1.000
_cell.length_b   1.000
_cell.length_c   1.000
_cell.angle_alpha   90.00
_cell.angle_beta   90.00
_cell.angle_gamma   90.00
#
_symmetry.space_group_name_H-M   'P 1'
#
loop_
_entity.id
_entity.type
_entity.pdbx_description
1 polymer ?
#
loop_
_entity_poly.entity_id
_entity_poly.type
_entity_poly.pdbx_seq_one_letter_code
_entity_poly.pdbx_strand_id
1 'polypeptide(L)'
;MPSKRSRSRSPARDLSRSPERRIDLPNNASPISESDYFQKSDEFRIWLKDEKRKYFDELSGDRARSYFRKFVKAWNRGKLPTSLYAGINPLTIPATTQTGYKWSFASKKTKADEEALRAAREQIGAATYGVEAPSQAGPSRGRVQGPTLPSASDLVLSRELASEQVQEERSYKRKRDKLEAKERVEDMVGPREVGREGMMEKKRARREADRSFRDKGDEGLEADESTLLGGGDSFRDQIARRDAARKRHLATKEDKTSAIRERASVFKEKEQATMDMFQQMAKQRFG
;
A
#
# COMPACT_ATOMS: atom_id res chain seq x y z
N MET A 1 -72.09 43.56 11.96
CA MET A 1 -70.79 44.18 12.31
C MET A 1 -69.82 43.11 12.79
N PRO A 2 -68.86 42.66 11.98
CA PRO A 2 -67.65 42.00 12.49
C PRO A 2 -66.38 42.76 12.09
N SER A 3 -65.54 42.95 13.11
CA SER A 3 -64.27 43.69 13.11
C SER A 3 -63.19 43.02 12.25
N LYS A 4 -62.59 43.80 11.33
CA LYS A 4 -61.41 43.38 10.55
C LYS A 4 -60.17 43.49 11.42
N ARG A 5 -59.61 42.34 11.81
CA ARG A 5 -58.29 42.26 12.46
C ARG A 5 -57.20 42.08 11.40
N SER A 6 -56.69 43.17 10.87
CA SER A 6 -55.49 43.20 10.03
C SER A 6 -54.27 42.82 10.89
N ARG A 7 -53.71 41.63 10.62
CA ARG A 7 -52.40 41.22 11.14
C ARG A 7 -51.33 42.05 10.45
N SER A 8 -50.81 43.06 11.14
CA SER A 8 -49.65 43.84 10.72
C SER A 8 -48.45 42.91 10.53
N ARG A 9 -48.00 42.81 9.29
CA ARG A 9 -46.79 42.10 8.87
C ARG A 9 -45.59 42.87 9.40
N SER A 10 -44.87 42.31 10.38
CA SER A 10 -43.65 42.92 10.91
C SER A 10 -42.64 43.18 9.79
N PRO A 11 -42.03 44.38 9.71
CA PRO A 11 -40.96 44.64 8.76
C PRO A 11 -39.79 43.69 9.01
N ALA A 12 -39.35 43.00 7.96
CA ALA A 12 -38.14 42.20 7.99
C ALA A 12 -36.98 43.09 8.43
N ARG A 13 -36.33 42.68 9.51
CA ARG A 13 -35.13 43.30 10.05
C ARG A 13 -34.02 43.00 9.05
N ASP A 14 -33.89 43.85 8.04
CA ASP A 14 -32.75 43.83 7.13
C ASP A 14 -31.53 44.23 7.98
N LEU A 15 -30.84 43.23 8.50
CA LEU A 15 -29.52 43.41 9.11
C LEU A 15 -28.60 43.81 7.97
N SER A 16 -28.49 45.12 7.78
CA SER A 16 -27.44 45.77 7.01
C SER A 16 -26.11 45.16 7.42
N ARG A 17 -25.62 44.27 6.55
CA ARG A 17 -24.31 43.66 6.63
C ARG A 17 -23.31 44.80 6.53
N SER A 18 -22.89 45.33 7.68
CA SER A 18 -21.83 46.33 7.74
C SER A 18 -20.67 45.85 6.86
N PRO A 19 -20.05 46.72 6.06
CA PRO A 19 -18.85 46.34 5.32
C PRO A 19 -17.88 45.75 6.33
N GLU A 20 -17.52 44.47 6.18
CA GLU A 20 -16.48 43.89 7.03
C GLU A 20 -15.29 44.83 6.90
N ARG A 21 -14.93 45.51 8.00
CA ARG A 21 -13.71 46.30 8.06
C ARG A 21 -12.64 45.36 7.52
N ARG A 22 -11.96 45.75 6.44
CA ARG A 22 -10.84 44.99 5.89
C ARG A 22 -9.79 45.01 6.99
N ILE A 23 -9.81 43.99 7.84
CA ILE A 23 -8.80 43.78 8.85
C ILE A 23 -7.58 43.37 8.05
N ASP A 24 -6.48 44.08 8.23
CA ASP A 24 -5.22 43.66 7.64
C ASP A 24 -4.81 42.37 8.36
N LEU A 25 -4.87 41.26 7.62
CA LEU A 25 -4.49 39.96 8.17
C LEU A 25 -2.97 39.94 8.39
N PRO A 26 -2.49 39.26 9.44
CA PRO A 26 -1.06 39.05 9.64
C PRO A 26 -0.40 38.46 8.39
N ASN A 27 0.81 38.90 8.07
CA ASN A 27 1.64 38.39 6.96
C ASN A 27 1.10 38.63 5.54
N ASN A 28 0.24 39.64 5.33
CA ASN A 28 -0.41 39.94 4.03
C ASN A 28 -1.23 38.77 3.49
N ALA A 29 -1.81 37.95 4.36
CA ALA A 29 -2.62 36.82 3.94
C ALA A 29 -3.93 37.30 3.29
N SER A 30 -4.26 36.73 2.13
CA SER A 30 -5.55 36.97 1.49
C SER A 30 -6.72 36.45 2.35
N PRO A 31 -7.87 37.13 2.34
CA PRO A 31 -9.08 36.59 2.93
C PRO A 31 -9.44 35.29 2.22
N ILE A 32 -9.86 34.29 2.99
CA ILE A 32 -10.22 32.98 2.45
C ILE A 32 -11.74 32.86 2.35
N SER A 33 -12.18 31.98 1.45
CA SER A 33 -13.58 31.67 1.20
C SER A 33 -13.84 30.16 1.26
N GLU A 34 -15.10 29.74 1.14
CA GLU A 34 -15.47 28.31 1.16
C GLU A 34 -14.86 27.51 0.00
N SER A 35 -14.51 28.14 -1.13
CA SER A 35 -13.86 27.48 -2.26
C SER A 35 -12.42 27.05 -1.97
N ASP A 36 -11.78 27.71 -1.01
CA ASP A 36 -10.35 27.52 -0.72
C ASP A 36 -10.12 26.33 0.24
N TYR A 37 -11.14 25.50 0.43
CA TYR A 37 -11.14 24.33 1.31
C TYR A 37 -9.95 23.41 1.06
N PHE A 38 -9.63 23.15 -0.21
CA PHE A 38 -8.54 22.25 -0.58
C PHE A 38 -7.17 22.94 -0.50
N GLN A 39 -7.10 24.19 -0.93
CA GLN A 39 -5.85 24.97 -0.91
C GLN A 39 -5.37 25.26 0.52
N LYS A 40 -6.32 25.44 1.45
CA LYS A 40 -6.07 25.72 2.88
C LYS A 40 -6.31 24.53 3.79
N SER A 41 -6.28 23.31 3.23
CA SER A 41 -6.60 22.11 3.99
C SER A 41 -5.59 21.79 5.08
N ASP A 42 -4.31 22.13 4.88
CA ASP A 42 -3.25 21.87 5.85
C ASP A 42 -3.29 22.84 7.03
N GLU A 43 -3.52 24.12 6.77
CA GLU A 43 -3.76 25.12 7.81
C GLU A 43 -5.03 24.80 8.59
N PHE A 44 -6.08 24.34 7.91
CA PHE A 44 -7.32 23.91 8.54
C PHE A 44 -7.14 22.69 9.46
N ARG A 45 -6.31 21.71 9.08
CA ARG A 45 -6.00 20.54 9.92
C ARG A 45 -5.30 20.93 11.21
N ILE A 46 -4.34 21.84 11.15
CA ILE A 46 -3.63 22.32 12.35
C ILE A 46 -4.57 23.12 13.23
N TRP A 47 -5.39 23.99 12.64
CA TRP A 47 -6.41 24.72 13.39
C TRP A 47 -7.39 23.78 14.12
N LEU A 48 -7.85 22.71 13.47
CA LEU A 48 -8.70 21.70 14.10
C LEU A 48 -8.02 21.02 15.30
N LYS A 49 -6.72 20.75 15.20
CA LYS A 49 -5.94 20.15 16.28
C LYS A 49 -5.78 21.12 17.45
N ASP A 50 -5.39 22.36 17.18
CA ASP A 50 -5.05 23.34 18.22
C ASP A 50 -6.30 23.90 18.91
N GLU A 51 -7.30 24.35 18.15
CA GLU A 51 -8.51 24.95 18.72
C GLU A 51 -9.57 23.92 19.15
N LYS A 52 -9.72 22.83 18.39
CA LYS A 52 -10.83 21.88 18.57
C LYS A 52 -10.40 20.53 19.11
N ARG A 53 -9.09 20.25 19.18
CA ARG A 53 -8.51 18.94 19.56
C ARG A 53 -9.20 17.78 18.83
N LYS A 54 -9.51 17.98 17.56
CA LYS A 54 -10.17 16.99 16.69
C LYS A 54 -9.28 16.72 15.49
N TYR A 55 -9.24 15.46 15.06
CA TYR A 55 -8.53 15.06 13.86
C TYR A 55 -9.47 15.04 12.66
N PHE A 56 -8.91 15.27 11.48
CA PHE A 56 -9.68 15.26 10.24
C PHE A 56 -10.41 13.93 10.02
N ASP A 57 -9.76 12.80 10.36
CA ASP A 57 -10.32 11.44 10.19
C ASP A 57 -11.55 11.17 11.06
N GLU A 58 -11.75 11.91 12.15
CA GLU A 58 -12.90 11.76 13.03
C GLU A 58 -14.13 12.54 12.53
N LEU A 59 -13.95 13.39 11.51
CA LEU A 59 -14.99 14.26 10.99
C LEU A 59 -15.56 13.69 9.68
N SER A 60 -16.88 13.55 9.63
CA SER A 60 -17.59 13.43 8.35
C SER A 60 -17.40 14.69 7.51
N GLY A 61 -17.39 14.55 6.19
CA GLY A 61 -17.18 15.66 5.23
C GLY A 61 -18.14 16.84 5.43
N ASP A 62 -19.38 16.61 5.84
CA ASP A 62 -20.33 17.69 6.16
C ASP A 62 -19.93 18.49 7.39
N ARG A 63 -19.43 17.80 8.41
CA ARG A 63 -18.92 18.44 9.62
C ARG A 63 -17.63 19.18 9.31
N ALA A 64 -16.71 18.59 8.55
CA ALA A 64 -15.45 19.22 8.15
C ALA A 64 -15.71 20.55 7.43
N ARG A 65 -16.65 20.59 6.47
CA ARG A 65 -17.09 21.83 5.80
C ARG A 65 -17.71 22.85 6.76
N SER A 66 -18.52 22.41 7.71
CA SER A 66 -19.09 23.29 8.75
C SER A 66 -18.00 23.92 9.64
N TYR A 67 -16.97 23.16 10.00
CA TYR A 67 -15.82 23.67 10.72
C TYR A 67 -14.97 24.60 9.85
N PHE A 68 -14.84 24.31 8.56
CA PHE A 68 -14.13 25.19 7.63
C PHE A 68 -14.79 26.57 7.55
N ARG A 69 -16.14 26.66 7.55
CA ARG A 69 -16.83 27.95 7.65
C ARG A 69 -16.49 28.73 8.92
N LYS A 70 -16.25 28.04 10.03
CA LYS A 70 -15.81 28.67 11.29
C LYS A 70 -14.36 29.12 11.18
N PHE A 71 -13.50 28.30 10.57
CA PHE A 71 -12.11 28.64 10.27
C PHE A 71 -12.01 29.88 9.38
N VAL A 72 -12.77 29.96 8.29
CA VAL A 72 -12.86 31.14 7.41
C VAL A 72 -13.19 32.40 8.20
N LYS A 73 -14.18 32.33 9.10
CA LYS A 73 -14.53 33.46 9.98
C LYS A 73 -13.41 33.82 10.96
N ALA A 74 -12.69 32.84 11.49
CA ALA A 74 -11.56 33.09 12.40
C ALA A 74 -10.34 33.67 11.66
N TRP A 75 -10.08 33.17 10.45
CA TRP A 75 -9.02 33.61 9.54
C TRP A 75 -9.22 35.05 9.12
N ASN A 76 -10.39 35.38 8.60
CA ASN A 76 -10.73 36.73 8.14
C ASN A 76 -10.80 37.74 9.29
N ARG A 77 -10.89 37.27 10.55
CA ARG A 77 -10.82 38.11 11.75
C ARG A 77 -9.40 38.32 12.28
N GLY A 78 -8.38 37.67 11.72
CA GLY A 78 -7.00 37.81 12.19
C GLY A 78 -6.72 37.18 13.56
N LYS A 79 -7.61 36.31 14.08
CA LYS A 79 -7.52 35.78 15.45
C LYS A 79 -6.74 34.47 15.57
N LEU A 80 -6.27 33.94 14.45
CA LEU A 80 -5.52 32.71 14.41
C LEU A 80 -4.04 32.96 14.77
N PRO A 81 -3.31 31.94 15.26
CA PRO A 81 -1.88 32.06 15.48
C PRO A 81 -1.13 32.43 14.20
N THR A 82 -0.12 33.30 14.33
CA THR A 82 0.70 33.83 13.23
C THR A 82 1.33 32.72 12.37
N SER A 83 1.62 31.56 12.97
CA SER A 83 2.15 30.38 12.27
C SER A 83 1.22 29.84 11.17
N LEU A 84 -0.11 29.96 11.34
CA LEU A 84 -1.07 29.53 10.32
C LEU A 84 -1.08 30.50 9.12
N TYR A 85 -0.83 31.78 9.35
CA TYR A 85 -0.81 32.81 8.29
C TYR A 85 0.50 32.81 7.48
N ALA A 86 1.60 32.31 8.06
CA ALA A 86 2.90 32.24 7.38
C ALA A 86 2.95 31.23 6.22
N GLY A 87 1.89 30.43 6.03
CA GLY A 87 1.87 29.32 5.09
C GLY A 87 2.56 28.12 5.71
N ILE A 88 1.87 26.99 5.75
CA ILE A 88 2.41 25.79 6.36
C ILE A 88 2.89 24.89 5.25
N ASN A 89 4.19 24.61 5.25
CA ASN A 89 4.74 23.63 4.34
C ASN A 89 4.27 22.23 4.78
N PRO A 90 3.50 21.50 3.96
CA PRO A 90 2.98 20.17 4.33
C PRO A 90 4.11 19.19 4.68
N LEU A 91 5.30 19.42 4.13
CA LEU A 91 6.53 18.66 4.35
C LEU A 91 7.07 18.78 5.78
N THR A 92 6.80 19.90 6.45
CA THR A 92 7.28 20.15 7.83
C THR A 92 6.40 19.46 8.86
N ILE A 93 5.15 19.14 8.52
CA ILE A 93 4.23 18.46 9.41
C ILE A 93 4.46 16.95 9.28
N PRO A 94 4.80 16.24 10.37
CA PRO A 94 4.89 14.79 10.30
C PRO A 94 3.49 14.20 10.06
N ALA A 95 3.36 13.36 9.03
CA ALA A 95 2.11 12.67 8.69
C ALA A 95 1.46 11.95 9.90
N THR A 96 2.27 11.49 10.86
CA THR A 96 1.81 10.87 12.11
C THR A 96 0.99 11.79 13.00
N THR A 97 1.10 13.12 12.84
CA THR A 97 0.31 14.11 13.61
C THR A 97 -0.98 14.51 12.93
N GLN A 98 -1.19 14.13 11.67
CA GLN A 98 -2.41 14.43 10.93
C GLN A 98 -3.55 13.48 11.32
N THR A 99 -3.20 12.23 11.64
CA THR A 99 -4.16 11.18 12.01
C THR A 99 -4.15 10.94 13.52
N GLY A 100 -5.31 10.67 14.12
CA GLY A 100 -5.40 10.26 15.53
C GLY A 100 -4.86 8.84 15.78
N TYR A 101 -4.61 8.07 14.73
CA TYR A 101 -4.14 6.70 14.82
C TYR A 101 -2.65 6.62 15.18
N LYS A 102 -2.33 5.87 16.23
CA LYS A 102 -0.95 5.63 16.66
C LYS A 102 -0.36 4.46 15.86
N TRP A 103 0.35 4.79 14.79
CA TRP A 103 1.09 3.80 14.02
C TRP A 103 2.22 3.20 14.88
N SER A 104 2.34 1.87 14.90
CA SER A 104 3.32 1.15 15.73
C SER A 104 4.78 1.40 15.30
N PHE A 105 5.03 1.80 14.05
CA PHE A 105 6.35 2.26 13.63
C PHE A 105 6.66 3.65 14.17
N ALA A 106 5.64 4.46 14.48
CA ALA A 106 5.85 5.81 14.94
C ALA A 106 6.29 5.88 16.40
N SER A 107 5.98 4.86 17.21
CA SER A 107 6.38 4.76 18.61
C SER A 107 7.78 4.17 18.81
N LYS A 108 8.39 3.58 17.78
CA LYS A 108 9.70 2.90 17.86
C LYS A 108 10.84 3.64 17.17
N LYS A 109 10.65 4.92 16.82
CA LYS A 109 11.64 5.69 16.06
C LYS A 109 12.85 6.01 16.93
N THR A 110 14.04 5.72 16.42
CA THR A 110 15.27 6.26 16.98
C THR A 110 15.48 7.69 16.47
N LYS A 111 16.30 8.48 17.17
CA LYS A 111 16.64 9.85 16.76
C LYS A 111 17.27 9.89 15.36
N ALA A 112 18.06 8.88 15.02
CA ALA A 112 18.65 8.72 13.69
C ALA A 112 17.57 8.47 12.61
N ASP A 113 16.56 7.65 12.90
CA ASP A 113 15.45 7.42 11.98
C ASP A 113 14.62 8.69 11.76
N GLU A 114 14.42 9.51 12.80
CA GLU A 114 13.73 10.79 12.67
C GLU A 114 14.47 11.78 11.79
N GLU A 115 15.80 11.83 11.91
CA GLU A 115 16.67 12.69 11.12
C GLU A 115 16.73 12.24 9.65
N ALA A 116 16.85 10.93 9.41
CA ALA A 116 16.80 10.36 8.07
C ALA A 116 15.46 10.62 7.38
N LEU A 117 14.33 10.48 8.09
CA LEU A 117 13.00 10.80 7.55
C LEU A 117 12.81 12.28 7.30
N ARG A 118 13.40 13.16 8.12
CA ARG A 118 13.38 14.61 7.89
C ARG A 118 14.17 14.95 6.62
N ALA A 119 15.40 14.45 6.50
CA ALA A 119 16.25 14.65 5.32
C ALA A 119 15.58 14.13 4.04
N ALA A 120 14.96 12.95 4.08
CA ALA A 120 14.22 12.41 2.95
C ALA A 120 13.03 13.30 2.54
N ARG A 121 12.29 13.85 3.51
CA ARG A 121 11.20 14.79 3.25
C ARG A 121 11.70 16.10 2.65
N GLU A 122 12.79 16.64 3.16
CA GLU A 122 13.41 17.87 2.65
C GLU A 122 13.88 17.69 1.20
N GLN A 123 14.48 16.53 0.87
CA GLN A 123 14.87 16.20 -0.51
C GLN A 123 13.66 16.11 -1.45
N ILE A 124 12.60 15.41 -1.04
CA ILE A 124 11.36 15.33 -1.82
C ILE A 124 10.73 16.72 -1.96
N GLY A 125 10.76 17.53 -0.90
CA GLY A 125 10.28 18.90 -0.89
C GLY A 125 11.00 19.78 -1.91
N ALA A 126 12.33 19.72 -1.92
CA ALA A 126 13.16 20.42 -2.90
C ALA A 126 12.87 19.96 -4.33
N ALA A 127 12.76 18.64 -4.56
CA ALA A 127 12.48 18.08 -5.88
C ALA A 127 11.08 18.39 -6.41
N THR A 128 10.07 18.43 -5.53
CA THR A 128 8.65 18.55 -5.92
C THR A 128 8.18 19.99 -5.97
N TYR A 129 8.59 20.81 -5.00
CA TYR A 129 8.08 22.17 -4.82
C TYR A 129 9.12 23.25 -5.15
N GLY A 130 10.35 22.88 -5.53
CA GLY A 130 11.40 23.83 -5.90
C GLY A 130 11.82 24.77 -4.77
N VAL A 131 11.51 24.41 -3.52
CA VAL A 131 11.97 25.15 -2.35
C VAL A 131 13.43 24.77 -2.16
N GLU A 132 14.34 25.68 -2.51
CA GLU A 132 15.77 25.58 -2.26
C GLU A 132 15.97 25.18 -0.78
N ALA A 133 16.30 23.91 -0.55
CA ALA A 133 16.72 23.46 0.76
C ALA A 133 17.97 24.27 1.12
N PRO A 134 18.09 24.84 2.34
CA PRO A 134 19.33 25.49 2.73
C PRO A 134 20.43 24.45 2.57
N SER A 135 21.30 24.68 1.60
CA SER A 135 22.40 23.79 1.27
C SER A 135 23.17 23.59 2.57
N GLN A 136 23.01 22.42 3.18
CA GLN A 136 23.89 22.03 4.26
C GLN A 136 25.23 21.81 3.57
N ALA A 137 26.01 22.89 3.54
CA ALA A 137 27.37 22.91 3.10
C ALA A 137 28.10 21.88 3.94
N GLY A 138 28.23 20.67 3.40
CA GLY A 138 29.30 19.77 3.80
C GLY A 138 30.61 20.54 3.68
N PRO A 139 31.60 20.24 4.54
CA PRO A 139 32.83 21.01 4.60
C PRO A 139 33.45 21.03 3.20
N SER A 140 33.59 22.24 2.66
CA SER A 140 34.21 22.53 1.37
C SER A 140 35.68 22.13 1.42
N ARG A 141 35.97 20.85 1.24
CA ARG A 141 37.29 20.40 0.80
C ARG A 141 37.28 20.42 -0.72
N GLY A 142 38.29 21.10 -1.26
CA GLY A 142 38.36 21.59 -2.63
C GLY A 142 37.84 20.63 -3.69
N ARG A 143 37.21 21.20 -4.70
CA ARG A 143 36.81 20.55 -5.95
C ARG A 143 38.03 19.82 -6.55
N VAL A 144 38.18 18.53 -6.25
CA VAL A 144 39.10 17.65 -6.95
C VAL A 144 38.41 17.27 -8.24
N GLN A 145 38.87 17.84 -9.34
CA GLN A 145 38.39 17.51 -10.68
C GLN A 145 39.03 16.18 -11.09
N GLY A 146 38.38 15.08 -10.68
CA GLY A 146 38.76 13.70 -10.99
C GLY A 146 37.64 12.74 -10.55
N PRO A 147 37.60 11.49 -11.05
CA PRO A 147 36.62 10.50 -10.61
C PRO A 147 36.69 10.36 -9.09
N THR A 148 35.58 10.68 -8.41
CA THR A 148 35.49 10.59 -6.96
C THR A 148 35.57 9.13 -6.54
N LEU A 149 36.31 8.83 -5.46
CA LEU A 149 36.29 7.51 -4.85
C LEU A 149 34.84 7.13 -4.54
N PRO A 150 34.38 5.91 -4.89
CA PRO A 150 33.03 5.45 -4.57
C PRO A 150 32.74 5.61 -3.08
N SER A 151 31.56 6.14 -2.76
CA SER A 151 31.11 6.26 -1.36
C SER A 151 31.03 4.88 -0.71
N ALA A 152 31.07 4.81 0.62
CA ALA A 152 30.83 3.57 1.35
C ALA A 152 29.46 2.94 0.99
N SER A 153 28.46 3.77 0.68
CA SER A 153 27.18 3.34 0.12
C SER A 153 27.34 2.66 -1.23
N ASP A 154 28.21 3.18 -2.09
CA ASP A 154 28.40 2.72 -3.47
C ASP A 154 29.21 1.40 -3.48
N LEU A 155 30.11 1.24 -2.51
CA LEU A 155 30.82 -0.02 -2.28
C LEU A 155 29.88 -1.14 -1.82
N VAL A 156 28.89 -0.83 -0.98
CA VAL A 156 27.87 -1.81 -0.58
C VAL A 156 26.97 -2.15 -1.78
N LEU A 157 26.51 -1.13 -2.51
CA LEU A 157 25.67 -1.32 -3.69
C LEU A 157 26.36 -2.16 -4.77
N SER A 158 27.64 -1.89 -5.05
CA SER A 158 28.41 -2.68 -6.03
C SER A 158 28.60 -4.14 -5.61
N ARG A 159 28.79 -4.39 -4.31
CA ARG A 159 28.88 -5.76 -3.77
C ARG A 159 27.55 -6.51 -3.91
N GLU A 160 26.44 -5.84 -3.63
CA GLU A 160 25.10 -6.42 -3.76
C GLU A 160 24.79 -6.73 -5.23
N LEU A 161 25.02 -5.79 -6.14
CA LEU A 161 24.84 -5.98 -7.58
C LEU A 161 25.71 -7.13 -8.13
N ALA A 162 26.98 -7.24 -7.69
CA ALA A 162 27.84 -8.34 -8.09
C ALA A 162 27.30 -9.69 -7.59
N SER A 163 26.76 -9.73 -6.37
CA SER A 163 26.15 -10.95 -5.83
C SER A 163 24.87 -11.35 -6.57
N GLU A 164 24.05 -10.38 -6.97
CA GLU A 164 22.84 -10.60 -7.77
C GLU A 164 23.20 -11.13 -9.16
N GLN A 165 24.18 -10.52 -9.84
CA GLN A 165 24.64 -10.98 -11.15
C GLN A 165 25.13 -12.43 -11.12
N VAL A 166 25.89 -12.82 -10.08
CA VAL A 166 26.35 -14.22 -9.93
C VAL A 166 25.17 -15.17 -9.74
N GLN A 167 24.13 -14.77 -8.99
CA GLN A 167 22.93 -15.60 -8.80
C GLN A 167 22.12 -15.72 -10.10
N GLU A 168 21.98 -14.61 -10.83
CA GLU A 168 21.33 -14.58 -12.13
C GLU A 168 22.06 -15.48 -13.12
N GLU A 169 23.39 -15.34 -13.24
CA GLU A 169 24.22 -16.16 -14.13
C GLU A 169 24.09 -17.64 -13.80
N ARG A 170 24.12 -18.01 -12.51
CA ARG A 170 23.86 -19.40 -12.07
C ARG A 170 22.48 -19.88 -12.50
N SER A 171 21.46 -19.04 -12.38
CA SER A 171 20.09 -19.38 -12.77
C SER A 171 19.96 -19.53 -14.30
N TYR A 172 20.62 -18.66 -15.07
CA TYR A 172 20.67 -18.71 -16.53
C TYR A 172 21.43 -19.94 -17.01
N LYS A 173 22.56 -20.27 -16.40
CA LYS A 173 23.33 -21.47 -16.70
C LYS A 173 22.49 -22.72 -16.48
N ARG A 174 21.81 -22.86 -15.34
CA ARG A 174 20.88 -23.98 -15.09
C ARG A 174 19.76 -24.08 -16.13
N LYS A 175 19.21 -22.94 -16.57
CA LYS A 175 18.17 -22.91 -17.62
C LYS A 175 18.73 -23.34 -18.97
N ARG A 176 19.92 -22.88 -19.32
CA ARG A 176 20.64 -23.24 -20.55
C ARG A 176 20.95 -24.74 -20.57
N ASP A 177 21.55 -25.24 -19.50
CA ASP A 177 21.90 -26.67 -19.37
C ASP A 177 20.65 -27.55 -19.46
N LYS A 178 19.53 -27.12 -18.85
CA LYS A 178 18.24 -27.82 -18.96
C LYS A 178 17.69 -27.82 -20.38
N LEU A 179 17.84 -26.71 -21.11
CA LEU A 179 17.40 -26.61 -22.50
C LEU A 179 18.25 -27.50 -23.41
N GLU A 180 19.57 -27.44 -23.27
CA GLU A 180 20.51 -28.28 -24.03
C GLU A 180 20.33 -29.77 -23.72
N ALA A 181 20.05 -30.13 -22.46
CA ALA A 181 19.69 -31.50 -22.10
C ALA A 181 18.38 -31.93 -22.76
N LYS A 182 17.39 -31.04 -22.84
CA LYS A 182 16.12 -31.31 -23.54
C LYS A 182 16.33 -31.47 -25.05
N GLU A 183 17.11 -30.59 -25.67
CA GLU A 183 17.45 -30.62 -27.09
C GLU A 183 18.21 -31.90 -27.44
N ARG A 184 19.24 -32.28 -26.65
CA ARG A 184 19.96 -33.56 -26.82
C ARG A 184 19.04 -34.77 -26.72
N VAL A 185 18.04 -34.74 -25.82
CA VAL A 185 17.05 -35.81 -25.71
C VAL A 185 16.11 -35.83 -26.91
N GLU A 186 15.72 -34.66 -27.42
CA GLU A 186 14.86 -34.50 -28.60
C GLU A 186 15.58 -34.97 -29.88
N ASP A 187 16.88 -34.70 -30.02
CA ASP A 187 17.72 -35.19 -31.12
C ASP A 187 17.91 -36.70 -31.10
N MET A 188 17.97 -37.32 -29.92
CA MET A 188 18.10 -38.78 -29.77
C MET A 188 16.77 -39.55 -29.90
N VAL A 189 15.65 -38.95 -29.48
CA VAL A 189 14.34 -39.64 -29.41
C VAL A 189 13.41 -39.25 -30.56
N GLY A 190 13.70 -38.16 -31.27
CA GLY A 190 12.86 -37.59 -32.31
C GLY A 190 11.73 -36.70 -31.76
N PRO A 191 11.00 -35.97 -32.63
CA PRO A 191 9.92 -35.09 -32.21
C PRO A 191 8.87 -35.87 -31.43
N ARG A 192 8.70 -35.51 -30.16
CA ARG A 192 7.79 -36.19 -29.24
C ARG A 192 6.37 -36.22 -29.81
N GLU A 193 5.74 -37.39 -29.86
CA GLU A 193 4.37 -37.55 -30.38
C GLU A 193 3.37 -36.73 -29.54
N VAL A 194 2.95 -35.58 -30.08
CA VAL A 194 2.04 -34.66 -29.39
C VAL A 194 0.60 -35.12 -29.62
N GLY A 195 0.06 -35.95 -28.73
CA GLY A 195 -1.30 -36.50 -28.82
C GLY A 195 -1.89 -37.06 -27.52
N ARG A 196 -3.05 -37.73 -27.59
CA ARG A 196 -3.70 -38.42 -26.45
C ARG A 196 -2.81 -39.53 -25.88
N GLU A 197 -2.04 -40.18 -26.74
CA GLU A 197 -1.07 -41.22 -26.38
C GLU A 197 0.13 -40.63 -25.65
N GLY A 198 0.70 -39.52 -26.13
CA GLY A 198 1.75 -38.77 -25.41
C GLY A 198 1.30 -38.22 -24.04
N MET A 199 0.02 -37.87 -23.87
CA MET A 199 -0.53 -37.51 -22.55
C MET A 199 -0.66 -38.71 -21.60
N MET A 200 -1.03 -39.88 -22.11
CA MET A 200 -1.13 -41.11 -21.31
C MET A 200 0.24 -41.66 -20.95
N GLU A 201 1.20 -41.55 -21.86
CA GLU A 201 2.60 -41.88 -21.62
C GLU A 201 3.23 -40.92 -20.61
N LYS A 202 3.00 -39.60 -20.74
CA LYS A 202 3.44 -38.62 -19.72
C LYS A 202 2.84 -38.93 -18.33
N LYS A 203 1.58 -39.39 -18.27
CA LYS A 203 0.96 -39.85 -17.02
C LYS A 203 1.57 -41.16 -16.50
N ARG A 204 1.98 -42.07 -17.39
CA ARG A 204 2.62 -43.34 -17.03
C ARG A 204 4.06 -43.10 -16.54
N ALA A 205 4.85 -42.34 -17.28
CA ALA A 205 6.19 -41.91 -16.93
C ALA A 205 6.20 -41.11 -15.62
N ARG A 206 5.20 -40.24 -15.37
CA ARG A 206 5.08 -39.57 -14.07
C ARG A 206 4.78 -40.56 -12.94
N ARG A 207 3.85 -41.48 -13.14
CA ARG A 207 3.55 -42.53 -12.13
C ARG A 207 4.75 -43.45 -11.87
N GLU A 208 5.56 -43.71 -12.89
CA GLU A 208 6.76 -44.53 -12.79
C GLU A 208 7.95 -43.76 -12.17
N ALA A 209 8.09 -42.47 -12.44
CA ALA A 209 9.01 -41.58 -11.74
C ALA A 209 8.63 -41.44 -10.26
N ASP A 210 7.35 -41.27 -9.95
CA ASP A 210 6.85 -41.20 -8.56
C ASP A 210 7.02 -42.56 -7.85
N ARG A 211 6.85 -43.69 -8.57
CA ARG A 211 7.10 -45.04 -8.05
C ARG A 211 8.59 -45.30 -7.83
N SER A 212 9.44 -45.01 -8.80
CA SER A 212 10.89 -45.18 -8.68
C SER A 212 11.52 -44.23 -7.67
N PHE A 213 10.97 -43.02 -7.47
CA PHE A 213 11.37 -42.14 -6.37
C PHE A 213 10.96 -42.69 -4.99
N ARG A 214 9.80 -43.36 -4.91
CA ARG A 214 9.37 -44.07 -3.69
C ARG A 214 10.20 -45.31 -3.40
N ASP A 215 10.53 -46.08 -4.45
CA ASP A 215 11.26 -47.34 -4.33
C ASP A 215 12.78 -47.13 -4.17
N LYS A 216 13.34 -46.03 -4.72
CA LYS A 216 14.73 -45.56 -4.44
C LYS A 216 14.86 -44.84 -3.09
N GLY A 217 13.85 -44.94 -2.24
CA GLY A 217 13.92 -44.41 -0.89
C GLY A 217 15.09 -45.05 -0.14
N ASP A 218 16.09 -44.23 0.18
CA ASP A 218 17.16 -44.46 1.17
C ASP A 218 18.53 -44.98 0.70
N GLU A 219 18.95 -44.77 -0.57
CA GLU A 219 20.28 -45.25 -1.02
C GLU A 219 21.21 -44.20 -1.66
N GLY A 220 20.97 -42.88 -1.50
CA GLY A 220 21.84 -41.93 -2.20
C GLY A 220 21.71 -40.45 -1.90
N LEU A 221 21.23 -40.09 -0.71
CA LEU A 221 21.25 -38.70 -0.23
C LEU A 221 22.05 -38.66 1.08
N GLU A 222 23.39 -38.70 0.95
CA GLU A 222 24.28 -38.16 1.99
C GLU A 222 24.11 -36.63 2.02
N ALA A 223 22.92 -36.17 2.39
CA ALA A 223 22.72 -34.80 2.76
C ALA A 223 23.41 -34.62 4.11
N ASP A 224 24.49 -33.84 4.12
CA ASP A 224 25.23 -33.44 5.31
C ASP A 224 24.27 -33.19 6.49
N GLU A 225 24.55 -33.78 7.65
CA GLU A 225 23.71 -33.66 8.85
C GLU A 225 23.43 -32.19 9.19
N SER A 226 24.35 -31.27 8.88
CA SER A 226 24.13 -29.83 9.05
C SER A 226 23.04 -29.25 8.12
N THR A 227 22.89 -29.79 6.92
CA THR A 227 21.85 -29.40 5.96
C THR A 227 20.53 -30.13 6.25
N LEU A 228 20.61 -31.36 6.72
CA LEU A 228 19.45 -32.18 7.09
C LEU A 228 18.79 -31.69 8.40
N LEU A 229 19.59 -31.36 9.42
CA LEU A 229 19.11 -30.87 10.71
C LEU A 229 18.99 -29.34 10.81
N GLY A 230 19.33 -28.60 9.76
CA GLY A 230 19.20 -27.15 9.72
C GLY A 230 20.19 -26.46 10.66
N GLY A 231 21.44 -26.37 10.22
CA GLY A 231 22.52 -25.73 10.95
C GLY A 231 22.22 -24.27 11.33
N GLY A 232 22.34 -23.99 12.62
CA GLY A 232 22.60 -22.64 13.15
C GLY A 232 21.41 -21.75 13.49
N ASP A 233 20.17 -22.16 13.23
CA ASP A 233 19.01 -21.32 13.52
C ASP A 233 18.54 -21.50 14.98
N SER A 234 18.51 -20.39 15.73
CA SER A 234 18.00 -20.38 17.10
C SER A 234 16.62 -21.04 17.19
N PHE A 235 16.36 -21.85 18.22
CA PHE A 235 15.12 -22.64 18.42
C PHE A 235 13.81 -21.88 18.16
N ARG A 236 13.81 -20.56 18.40
CA ARG A 236 12.67 -19.67 18.11
C ARG A 236 12.40 -19.52 16.60
N ASP A 237 13.43 -19.43 15.78
CA ASP A 237 13.29 -19.33 14.32
C ASP A 237 12.78 -20.66 13.73
N GLN A 238 13.19 -21.79 14.31
CA GLN A 238 12.67 -23.11 13.93
C GLN A 238 11.17 -23.27 14.25
N ILE A 239 10.71 -22.80 15.41
CA ILE A 239 9.28 -22.78 15.75
C ILE A 239 8.52 -21.86 14.79
N ALA A 240 9.05 -20.67 14.48
CA ALA A 240 8.44 -19.74 13.55
C ALA A 240 8.31 -20.33 12.14
N ARG A 241 9.34 -21.03 11.65
CA ARG A 241 9.30 -21.74 10.36
C ARG A 241 8.30 -22.88 10.38
N ARG A 242 8.25 -23.68 11.45
CA ARG A 242 7.24 -24.75 11.60
C ARG A 242 5.82 -24.19 11.58
N ASP A 243 5.59 -23.09 12.28
CA ASP A 243 4.28 -22.45 12.37
C ASP A 243 3.91 -21.77 11.05
N ALA A 244 4.85 -21.14 10.36
CA ALA A 244 4.66 -20.58 9.04
C ALA A 244 4.36 -21.67 8.00
N ALA A 245 5.08 -22.79 8.03
CA ALA A 245 4.84 -23.93 7.15
C ALA A 245 3.45 -24.54 7.41
N ARG A 246 3.07 -24.72 8.67
CA ARG A 246 1.72 -25.17 9.04
C ARG A 246 0.63 -24.21 8.58
N LYS A 247 0.83 -22.89 8.75
CA LYS A 247 -0.11 -21.87 8.26
C LYS A 247 -0.25 -21.89 6.75
N ARG A 248 0.85 -22.01 5.99
CA ARG A 248 0.81 -22.11 4.52
C ARG A 248 0.06 -23.36 4.07
N HIS A 249 0.30 -24.49 4.72
CA HIS A 249 -0.39 -25.74 4.41
C HIS A 249 -1.89 -25.66 4.72
N LEU A 250 -2.27 -25.05 5.85
CA LEU A 250 -3.66 -24.82 6.22
C LEU A 250 -4.36 -23.88 5.23
N ALA A 251 -3.75 -22.75 4.89
CA ALA A 251 -4.28 -21.81 3.88
C ALA A 251 -4.51 -22.50 2.53
N THR A 252 -3.52 -23.28 2.06
CA THR A 252 -3.65 -24.05 0.81
C THR A 252 -4.79 -25.07 0.86
N LYS A 253 -5.06 -25.66 2.03
CA LYS A 253 -6.17 -26.59 2.22
C LYS A 253 -7.51 -25.85 2.24
N GLU A 254 -7.58 -24.70 2.90
CA GLU A 254 -8.76 -23.83 2.93
C GLU A 254 -9.13 -23.35 1.52
N ASP A 255 -8.17 -22.85 0.75
CA ASP A 255 -8.34 -22.40 -0.65
C ASP A 255 -8.85 -23.53 -1.55
N LYS A 256 -8.35 -24.75 -1.35
CA LYS A 256 -8.86 -25.92 -2.09
C LYS A 256 -10.30 -26.25 -1.70
N THR A 257 -10.63 -26.17 -0.41
CA THR A 257 -12.00 -26.45 0.05
C THR A 257 -12.99 -25.36 -0.37
N SER A 258 -12.60 -24.09 -0.40
CA SER A 258 -13.43 -23.00 -0.91
C SER A 258 -13.66 -23.15 -2.41
N ALA A 259 -12.62 -23.42 -3.20
CA ALA A 259 -12.75 -23.66 -4.63
C ALA A 259 -13.66 -24.87 -4.96
N ILE A 260 -13.66 -25.92 -4.14
CA ILE A 260 -14.59 -27.05 -4.29
C ILE A 260 -16.03 -26.64 -3.94
N ARG A 261 -16.23 -25.86 -2.87
CA ARG A 261 -17.56 -25.36 -2.47
C ARG A 261 -18.16 -24.41 -3.50
N GLU A 262 -17.37 -23.49 -4.04
CA GLU A 262 -17.79 -22.58 -5.11
C GLU A 262 -18.17 -23.34 -6.38
N ARG A 263 -17.40 -24.36 -6.76
CA ARG A 263 -17.79 -25.24 -7.88
C ARG A 263 -19.11 -25.95 -7.59
N ALA A 264 -19.30 -26.46 -6.38
CA ALA A 264 -20.54 -27.14 -6.00
C ALA A 264 -21.75 -26.19 -5.97
N SER A 265 -21.61 -24.94 -5.55
CA SER A 265 -22.70 -23.96 -5.59
C SER A 265 -23.07 -23.60 -7.03
N VAL A 266 -22.08 -23.40 -7.90
CA VAL A 266 -22.33 -23.15 -9.33
C VAL A 266 -23.07 -24.31 -9.99
N PHE A 267 -22.76 -25.56 -9.63
CA PHE A 267 -23.54 -26.71 -10.13
C PHE A 267 -24.97 -26.73 -9.60
N LYS A 268 -25.17 -26.45 -8.30
CA LYS A 268 -26.51 -26.38 -7.70
C LYS A 268 -27.38 -25.29 -8.31
N GLU A 269 -26.82 -24.11 -8.58
CA GLU A 269 -27.53 -23.00 -9.24
C GLU A 269 -27.96 -23.38 -10.67
N LYS A 270 -27.10 -24.08 -11.41
CA LYS A 270 -27.45 -24.60 -12.74
C LYS A 270 -28.56 -25.64 -12.67
N GLU A 271 -28.46 -26.59 -11.75
CA GLU A 271 -29.51 -27.61 -11.54
C GLU A 271 -30.84 -26.96 -11.12
N GLN A 272 -30.81 -25.97 -10.23
CA GLN A 272 -31.99 -25.23 -9.82
C GLN A 272 -32.62 -24.48 -10.99
N ALA A 273 -31.82 -23.76 -11.80
CA ALA A 273 -32.32 -23.09 -13.00
C ALA A 273 -32.95 -24.08 -13.99
N THR A 274 -32.37 -25.28 -14.15
CA THR A 274 -32.97 -26.33 -15.00
C THR A 274 -34.26 -26.87 -14.40
N MET A 275 -34.33 -27.09 -13.09
CA MET A 275 -35.54 -27.55 -12.40
C MET A 275 -36.65 -26.51 -12.47
N ASP A 276 -36.33 -25.22 -12.32
CA ASP A 276 -37.30 -24.13 -12.44
C ASP A 276 -37.85 -24.04 -13.87
N MET A 277 -37.00 -24.21 -14.88
CA MET A 277 -37.43 -24.31 -16.28
C MET A 277 -38.36 -25.51 -16.51
N PHE A 278 -38.04 -26.68 -15.95
CA PHE A 278 -38.90 -27.87 -16.02
C PHE A 278 -40.23 -27.67 -15.29
N GLN A 279 -40.22 -27.05 -14.11
CA GLN A 279 -41.43 -26.73 -13.36
C GLN A 279 -42.32 -25.73 -14.13
N GLN A 280 -41.75 -24.74 -14.79
CA GLN A 280 -42.49 -23.81 -15.64
C GLN A 280 -43.16 -24.51 -16.82
N MET A 281 -42.43 -25.40 -17.52
CA MET A 281 -43.00 -26.18 -18.62
C MET A 281 -44.08 -27.15 -18.14
N ALA A 282 -43.89 -27.80 -16.98
CA ALA A 282 -44.89 -28.69 -16.40
C ALA A 282 -46.16 -27.92 -16.00
N LYS A 283 -46.02 -26.74 -15.41
CA LYS A 283 -47.15 -25.87 -15.04
C LYS A 283 -47.92 -25.35 -16.25
N GLN A 284 -47.26 -25.10 -17.38
CA GLN A 284 -47.94 -24.73 -18.64
C GLN A 284 -48.65 -25.90 -19.33
N ARG A 285 -48.22 -27.15 -19.07
CA ARG A 285 -48.75 -28.36 -19.71
C ARG A 285 -49.87 -29.02 -18.90
N PHE A 286 -49.84 -28.90 -17.57
CA PHE A 286 -50.69 -29.66 -16.65
C PHE A 286 -51.40 -28.79 -15.58
N GLY A 287 -51.25 -27.47 -15.62
CA GLY A 287 -51.98 -26.51 -14.79
C GLY A 287 -52.80 -25.56 -15.66
#